data_AF-A0A9D2H0P0-F1
#
_entry.id   AF-A0A9D2H0P0-F1
#
_cell.length_a   1.000
_cell.length_b   1.000
_cell.length_c   1.000
_cell.angle_alpha   90.00
_cell.angle_beta   90.00
_cell.angle_gamma   90.00
#
_symmetry.space_group_name_H-M   'P 1'
#
loop_
_entity.id
_entity.type
_entity.pdbx_description
1 polymer ?
#
loop_
_entity_poly.entity_id
_entity_poly.type
_entity_poly.pdbx_seq_one_letter_code
_entity_poly.pdbx_strand_id
1 'polypeptide(L)'
;MKRQSKSYKLRRRHRLENRRRGLVAQREWERKAYVELEVPKNFSFIDNTNEILEYFIKCKSLLHNKEKVQCDLSHITALSSDAIALLAACANDESFLGKRGRIRGNAPADPELLRLFIESGFYNHVKATKVLKSAHKSDTNLFHQESNYQVQSDIAKNACILGTKHVFGSNKPFPDLYEMLIEAMSNTNNHASNNSNANQFKWWLYTYNAPNGHTMYTFIDLGVGIFDSIPVQLFKKIKKVIGLENNTDLVPDLLDGKIKSREKVDNKIRGKGIPQIAVNSNSQYFTRAYIISNDVKINLKDKTAEALEYNFSGTMLFWELTNGDTINKGI
;
A
#
# COMPACT_ATOMS: atom_id res chain seq x y z
N MET A 1 -9.75 58.26 -18.22
CA MET A 1 -9.91 57.15 -17.24
C MET A 1 -11.05 56.24 -17.70
N LYS A 2 -10.77 55.01 -18.21
CA LYS A 2 -11.85 54.12 -18.72
C LYS A 2 -12.78 53.70 -17.56
N ARG A 3 -14.07 54.07 -17.64
CA ARG A 3 -15.10 53.71 -16.65
C ARG A 3 -15.25 52.19 -16.61
N GLN A 4 -14.98 51.57 -15.45
CA GLN A 4 -15.19 50.13 -15.25
C GLN A 4 -16.67 49.79 -15.37
N SER A 5 -17.00 48.74 -16.13
CA SER A 5 -18.38 48.30 -16.32
C SER A 5 -19.01 47.80 -15.01
N LYS A 6 -20.35 47.94 -14.89
CA LYS A 6 -21.14 47.43 -13.75
C LYS A 6 -20.90 45.93 -13.52
N SER A 7 -20.78 45.16 -14.62
CA SER A 7 -20.49 43.73 -14.62
C SER A 7 -19.12 43.40 -14.00
N TYR A 8 -18.07 44.19 -14.28
CA TYR A 8 -16.76 44.01 -13.66
C TYR A 8 -16.81 44.23 -12.15
N LYS A 9 -17.49 45.29 -11.68
CA LYS A 9 -17.62 45.59 -10.25
C LYS A 9 -18.37 44.48 -9.50
N LEU A 10 -19.43 43.92 -10.09
CA LEU A 10 -20.17 42.78 -9.55
C LEU A 10 -19.30 41.52 -9.43
N ARG A 11 -18.58 41.15 -10.50
CA ARG A 11 -17.64 40.00 -10.47
C ARG A 11 -16.56 40.18 -9.41
N ARG A 12 -16.00 41.38 -9.26
CA ARG A 12 -14.99 41.69 -8.23
C ARG A 12 -15.58 41.53 -6.83
N ARG A 13 -16.79 42.04 -6.58
CA ARG A 13 -17.48 41.91 -5.28
C ARG A 13 -17.70 40.45 -4.93
N HIS A 14 -18.23 39.65 -5.86
CA HIS A 14 -18.47 38.22 -5.65
C HIS A 14 -17.16 37.47 -5.38
N ARG A 15 -16.07 37.79 -6.08
CA ARG A 15 -14.74 37.22 -5.82
C ARG A 15 -14.22 37.55 -4.42
N LEU A 16 -14.36 38.80 -3.97
CA LEU A 16 -13.95 39.22 -2.63
C LEU A 16 -14.78 38.54 -1.54
N GLU A 17 -16.09 38.40 -1.76
CA GLU A 17 -16.98 37.72 -0.83
C GLU A 17 -16.66 36.22 -0.74
N ASN A 18 -16.45 35.55 -1.87
CA ASN A 18 -16.03 34.15 -1.90
C ASN A 18 -14.67 33.95 -1.22
N ARG A 19 -13.73 34.89 -1.39
CA ARG A 19 -12.45 34.87 -0.67
C ARG A 19 -12.66 35.01 0.84
N ARG A 20 -13.51 35.94 1.29
CA ARG A 20 -13.83 36.12 2.72
C ARG A 20 -14.48 34.87 3.30
N ARG A 21 -15.48 34.30 2.63
CA ARG A 21 -16.13 33.04 3.04
C ARG A 21 -15.12 31.89 3.11
N GLY A 22 -14.22 31.81 2.14
CA GLY A 22 -13.12 30.83 2.12
C GLY A 22 -12.20 30.94 3.34
N LEU A 23 -11.80 32.16 3.71
CA LEU A 23 -10.96 32.42 4.88
C LEU A 23 -11.66 32.10 6.21
N VAL A 24 -12.96 32.39 6.33
CA VAL A 24 -13.75 32.04 7.53
C VAL A 24 -13.85 30.53 7.66
N ALA A 25 -14.25 29.83 6.59
CA ALA A 25 -14.34 28.38 6.58
C ALA A 25 -12.98 27.70 6.85
N GLN A 26 -11.88 28.30 6.39
CA GLN A 26 -10.54 27.81 6.70
C GLN A 26 -10.22 27.93 8.20
N ARG A 27 -10.51 29.08 8.82
CA ARG A 27 -10.28 29.30 10.26
C ARG A 27 -11.14 28.39 11.14
N GLU A 28 -12.39 28.18 10.76
CA GLU A 28 -13.29 27.23 11.44
C GLU A 28 -12.73 25.81 11.37
N TRP A 29 -12.28 25.39 10.19
CA TRP A 29 -11.64 24.09 10.02
C TRP A 29 -10.33 23.98 10.82
N GLU A 30 -9.49 25.02 10.85
CA GLU A 30 -8.26 25.05 11.65
C GLU A 30 -8.52 24.88 13.15
N ARG A 31 -9.68 25.31 13.65
CA ARG A 31 -10.10 25.15 15.06
C ARG A 31 -10.72 23.80 15.39
N LYS A 32 -11.15 23.01 14.40
CA LYS A 32 -11.69 21.66 14.66
C LYS A 32 -10.69 20.81 15.46
N ALA A 33 -11.20 20.10 16.47
CA ALA A 33 -10.44 19.09 17.20
C ALA A 33 -10.09 17.91 16.28
N TYR A 34 -9.13 17.10 16.73
CA TYR A 34 -8.90 15.80 16.10
C TYR A 34 -9.90 14.80 16.68
N VAL A 35 -10.51 14.02 15.80
CA VAL A 35 -11.29 12.84 16.16
C VAL A 35 -10.30 11.73 16.48
N GLU A 36 -10.43 11.14 17.66
CA GLU A 36 -9.70 9.94 18.04
C GLU A 36 -10.46 8.73 17.50
N LEU A 37 -9.75 7.89 16.74
CA LEU A 37 -10.28 6.64 16.22
C LEU A 37 -9.52 5.50 16.90
N GLU A 38 -10.26 4.55 17.46
CA GLU A 38 -9.66 3.39 18.11
C GLU A 38 -8.90 2.55 17.07
N VAL A 39 -7.60 2.38 17.30
CA VAL A 39 -6.72 1.57 16.46
C VAL A 39 -6.83 0.09 16.90
N PRO A 40 -6.92 -0.87 15.96
CA PRO A 40 -6.90 -2.29 16.31
C PRO A 40 -5.66 -2.67 17.12
N LYS A 41 -5.84 -3.44 18.20
CA LYS A 41 -4.72 -3.86 19.07
C LYS A 41 -3.67 -4.67 18.31
N ASN A 42 -4.10 -5.55 17.42
CA ASN A 42 -3.22 -6.20 16.46
C ASN A 42 -3.12 -5.34 15.20
N PHE A 43 -2.11 -4.48 15.14
CA PHE A 43 -1.86 -3.61 14.00
C PHE A 43 -1.04 -4.35 12.92
N SER A 44 -1.66 -5.38 12.34
CA SER A 44 -1.11 -6.19 11.25
C SER A 44 -2.10 -6.34 10.11
N PHE A 45 -1.71 -5.98 8.89
CA PHE A 45 -2.63 -6.04 7.76
C PHE A 45 -2.80 -7.47 7.24
N ILE A 46 -1.75 -8.29 7.27
CA ILE A 46 -1.86 -9.72 6.95
C ILE A 46 -2.62 -10.48 8.04
N ASP A 47 -2.28 -10.30 9.32
CA ASP A 47 -2.80 -11.16 10.38
C ASP A 47 -4.10 -10.63 11.02
N ASN A 48 -4.51 -9.40 10.68
CA ASN A 48 -5.75 -8.78 11.16
C ASN A 48 -6.47 -7.97 10.05
N THR A 49 -6.62 -8.57 8.87
CA THR A 49 -7.02 -7.87 7.64
C THR A 49 -8.33 -7.08 7.75
N ASN A 50 -9.42 -7.69 8.20
CA ASN A 50 -10.74 -7.02 8.23
C ASN A 50 -10.78 -5.83 9.21
N GLU A 51 -10.25 -5.98 10.43
CA GLU A 51 -10.23 -4.88 11.41
C GLU A 51 -9.36 -3.70 10.92
N ILE A 52 -8.23 -3.99 10.28
CA ILE A 52 -7.36 -2.95 9.71
C ILE A 52 -8.07 -2.23 8.56
N LEU A 53 -8.75 -2.96 7.68
CA LEU A 53 -9.52 -2.34 6.59
C LEU A 53 -10.67 -1.49 7.13
N GLU A 54 -11.41 -1.99 8.11
CA GLU A 54 -12.48 -1.23 8.76
C GLU A 54 -11.94 0.09 9.33
N TYR A 55 -10.81 0.03 10.06
CA TYR A 55 -10.14 1.20 10.61
C TYR A 55 -9.77 2.22 9.53
N PHE A 56 -9.11 1.80 8.45
CA PHE A 56 -8.70 2.71 7.37
C PHE A 56 -9.89 3.25 6.57
N ILE A 57 -10.99 2.49 6.42
CA ILE A 57 -12.24 2.97 5.81
C ILE A 57 -12.89 4.06 6.67
N LYS A 58 -13.01 3.83 7.99
CA LYS A 58 -13.52 4.82 8.94
C LYS A 58 -12.68 6.09 8.90
N CYS A 59 -11.35 5.94 8.91
CA CYS A 59 -10.39 7.04 8.80
C CYS A 59 -10.58 7.83 7.49
N LYS A 60 -10.63 7.16 6.34
CA LYS A 60 -10.87 7.78 5.02
C LYS A 60 -12.19 8.55 4.98
N SER A 61 -13.27 7.97 5.52
CA SER A 61 -14.58 8.62 5.59
C SER A 61 -14.53 9.93 6.38
N LEU A 62 -13.92 9.93 7.57
CA LEU A 62 -13.73 11.13 8.39
C LEU A 62 -12.92 12.20 7.66
N LEU A 63 -11.80 11.80 7.05
CA LEU A 63 -10.91 12.71 6.30
C LEU A 63 -11.63 13.35 5.10
N HIS A 64 -12.42 12.58 4.35
CA HIS A 64 -13.23 13.08 3.23
C HIS A 64 -14.34 14.03 3.68
N ASN A 65 -14.87 13.83 4.88
CA ASN A 65 -15.78 14.75 5.55
C ASN A 65 -15.09 16.00 6.14
N LYS A 66 -13.82 16.23 5.78
CA LYS A 66 -12.99 17.38 6.20
C LYS A 66 -12.74 17.38 7.71
N GLU A 67 -12.77 16.21 8.35
CA GLU A 67 -12.35 16.06 9.73
C GLU A 67 -10.83 15.92 9.85
N LYS A 68 -10.34 16.07 11.07
CA LYS A 68 -8.96 15.77 11.42
C LYS A 68 -8.95 14.48 12.24
N VAL A 69 -8.07 13.55 11.93
CA VAL A 69 -8.01 12.24 12.58
C VAL A 69 -6.69 12.08 13.32
N GLN A 70 -6.77 11.60 14.57
CA GLN A 70 -5.64 11.18 15.39
C GLN A 70 -5.55 9.64 15.31
N CYS A 71 -4.45 9.14 14.76
CA CYS A 71 -4.06 7.74 14.82
C CYS A 71 -3.24 7.52 16.11
N ASP A 72 -3.84 6.90 17.12
CA ASP A 72 -3.17 6.60 18.39
C ASP A 72 -2.69 5.14 18.43
N LEU A 73 -1.38 4.95 18.24
CA LEU A 73 -0.73 3.65 18.27
C LEU A 73 -0.28 3.24 19.68
N SER A 74 -0.50 4.04 20.71
CA SER A 74 0.11 3.82 22.04
C SER A 74 -0.30 2.50 22.69
N HIS A 75 -1.50 2.00 22.40
CA HIS A 75 -2.10 0.82 23.03
C HIS A 75 -2.12 -0.45 22.16
N ILE A 76 -1.42 -0.44 21.03
CA ILE A 76 -1.31 -1.66 20.21
C ILE A 76 -0.46 -2.71 20.92
N THR A 77 -0.79 -3.98 20.73
CA THR A 77 -0.09 -5.15 21.30
C THR A 77 0.67 -5.95 20.25
N ALA A 78 0.44 -5.68 18.96
CA ALA A 78 1.21 -6.24 17.86
C ALA A 78 1.33 -5.22 16.72
N LEU A 79 2.45 -5.27 16.01
CA LEU A 79 2.76 -4.39 14.87
C LEU A 79 3.52 -5.19 13.82
N SER A 80 3.07 -5.14 12.57
CA SER A 80 3.77 -5.78 11.45
C SER A 80 4.26 -4.78 10.41
N SER A 81 5.29 -5.18 9.65
CA SER A 81 5.92 -4.34 8.62
C SER A 81 4.94 -3.90 7.53
N ASP A 82 4.01 -4.78 7.16
CA ASP A 82 2.98 -4.51 6.15
C ASP A 82 1.98 -3.44 6.60
N ALA A 83 1.59 -3.42 7.89
CA ALA A 83 0.72 -2.37 8.42
C ALA A 83 1.45 -1.01 8.51
N ILE A 84 2.75 -1.00 8.80
CA ILE A 84 3.57 0.22 8.75
C ILE A 84 3.61 0.77 7.31
N ALA A 85 3.82 -0.11 6.32
CA ALA A 85 3.82 0.25 4.92
C ALA A 85 2.47 0.83 4.47
N LEU A 86 1.36 0.19 4.86
CA LEU A 86 0.02 0.65 4.57
C LEU A 86 -0.28 2.01 5.21
N LEU A 87 0.09 2.20 6.48
CA LEU A 87 -0.09 3.48 7.17
C LEU A 87 0.66 4.61 6.47
N ALA A 88 1.91 4.37 6.05
CA ALA A 88 2.69 5.35 5.30
C ALA A 88 2.06 5.69 3.95
N ALA A 89 1.59 4.68 3.21
CA ALA A 89 0.93 4.85 1.94
C ALA A 89 -0.34 5.70 2.08
N CYS A 90 -1.22 5.36 3.02
CA CYS A 90 -2.46 6.11 3.28
C CYS A 90 -2.18 7.54 3.77
N ALA A 91 -1.17 7.74 4.63
CA ALA A 91 -0.82 9.07 5.14
C ALA A 91 -0.25 10.02 4.06
N ASN A 92 0.15 9.48 2.91
CA ASN A 92 0.75 10.22 1.80
C ASN A 92 -0.11 10.23 0.52
N ASP A 93 -1.27 9.57 0.52
CA ASP A 93 -2.16 9.54 -0.64
C ASP A 93 -3.27 10.59 -0.54
N GLU A 94 -3.34 11.48 -1.53
CA GLU A 94 -4.38 12.52 -1.60
C GLU A 94 -5.79 11.92 -1.75
N SER A 95 -5.92 10.76 -2.40
CA SER A 95 -7.21 10.09 -2.56
C SER A 95 -7.74 9.53 -1.23
N PHE A 96 -6.84 9.15 -0.33
CA PHE A 96 -7.12 8.75 1.03
C PHE A 96 -7.43 9.96 1.93
N LEU A 97 -6.58 10.99 1.90
CA LEU A 97 -6.71 12.17 2.77
C LEU A 97 -7.87 13.10 2.39
N GLY A 98 -8.25 13.14 1.11
CA GLY A 98 -9.24 14.10 0.61
C GLY A 98 -8.75 15.56 0.67
N LYS A 99 -9.57 16.49 0.14
CA LYS A 99 -9.15 17.88 -0.10
C LYS A 99 -8.78 18.68 1.16
N ARG A 100 -9.37 18.35 2.30
CA ARG A 100 -9.19 19.06 3.59
C ARG A 100 -9.16 18.11 4.78
N GLY A 101 -8.95 16.81 4.58
CA GLY A 101 -8.67 15.92 5.69
C GLY A 101 -7.28 16.21 6.25
N ARG A 102 -7.08 15.94 7.53
CA ARG A 102 -5.74 15.95 8.13
C ARG A 102 -5.58 14.78 9.06
N ILE A 103 -4.56 13.98 8.83
CA ILE A 103 -4.15 12.90 9.73
C ILE A 103 -2.91 13.33 10.52
N ARG A 104 -2.84 12.92 11.78
CA ARG A 104 -1.61 12.90 12.59
C ARG A 104 -1.64 11.64 13.46
N GLY A 105 -0.51 11.31 14.10
CA GLY A 105 -0.48 10.20 15.05
C GLY A 105 0.69 10.27 16.01
N ASN A 106 0.81 9.25 16.84
CA ASN A 106 1.94 9.00 17.73
C ASN A 106 2.60 7.65 17.38
N ALA A 107 3.34 7.07 18.32
CA ALA A 107 4.04 5.80 18.17
C ALA A 107 3.58 4.82 19.26
N PRO A 108 3.86 3.51 19.11
CA PRO A 108 3.61 2.53 20.15
C PRO A 108 4.27 2.90 21.48
N ALA A 109 3.60 2.61 22.60
CA ALA A 109 4.20 2.77 23.93
C ALA A 109 5.08 1.57 24.31
N ASP A 110 4.76 0.38 23.77
CA ASP A 110 5.59 -0.81 23.95
C ASP A 110 6.99 -0.58 23.35
N PRO A 111 8.08 -0.81 24.11
CA PRO A 111 9.44 -0.54 23.64
C PRO A 111 9.88 -1.35 22.42
N GLU A 112 9.43 -2.60 22.28
CA GLU A 112 9.80 -3.45 21.14
C GLU A 112 9.09 -2.99 19.87
N LEU A 113 7.79 -2.73 19.97
CA LEU A 113 6.99 -2.20 18.86
C LEU A 113 7.44 -0.79 18.47
N LEU A 114 7.80 0.05 19.45
CA LEU A 114 8.34 1.38 19.22
C LEU A 114 9.66 1.31 18.44
N ARG A 115 10.54 0.39 18.83
CA ARG A 115 11.82 0.18 18.14
C ARG A 115 11.59 -0.23 16.69
N LEU A 116 10.72 -1.22 16.44
CA LEU A 116 10.33 -1.61 15.08
C LEU A 116 9.82 -0.41 14.28
N PHE A 117 8.91 0.37 14.86
CA PHE A 117 8.28 1.51 14.20
C PHE A 117 9.30 2.60 13.84
N ILE A 118 10.19 2.97 14.77
CA ILE A 118 11.22 3.98 14.53
C ILE A 118 12.26 3.49 13.50
N GLU A 119 12.78 2.27 13.68
CA GLU A 119 13.83 1.71 12.82
C GLU A 119 13.33 1.38 11.41
N SER A 120 11.99 1.30 11.21
CA SER A 120 11.37 1.01 9.91
C SER A 120 11.65 2.05 8.82
N GLY A 121 11.90 3.30 9.22
CA GLY A 121 11.99 4.43 8.30
C GLY A 121 10.67 5.18 8.06
N PHE A 122 9.57 4.78 8.70
CA PHE A 122 8.25 5.44 8.60
C PHE A 122 8.33 6.98 8.68
N TYR A 123 9.12 7.51 9.62
CA TYR A 123 9.25 8.95 9.85
C TYR A 123 9.86 9.74 8.67
N ASN A 124 10.54 9.06 7.73
CA ASN A 124 11.03 9.70 6.51
C ASN A 124 9.89 10.08 5.55
N HIS A 125 8.75 9.39 5.67
CA HIS A 125 7.57 9.57 4.81
C HIS A 125 6.51 10.47 5.44
N VAL A 126 6.75 11.01 6.64
CA VAL A 126 5.80 11.92 7.31
C VAL A 126 6.51 13.16 7.84
N LYS A 127 5.71 14.13 8.29
CA LYS A 127 6.24 15.29 9.01
C LYS A 127 6.69 14.86 10.41
N ALA A 128 8.00 14.78 10.60
CA ALA A 128 8.63 14.37 11.85
C ALA A 128 9.90 15.19 12.11
N THR A 129 10.39 15.12 13.35
CA THR A 129 11.66 15.76 13.75
C THR A 129 12.85 15.09 13.07
N LYS A 130 13.98 15.80 12.94
CA LYS A 130 15.21 15.23 12.37
C LYS A 130 15.70 14.01 13.17
N VAL A 131 15.54 14.03 14.49
CA VAL A 131 15.95 12.95 15.39
C VAL A 131 15.20 11.65 15.09
N LEU A 132 13.88 11.73 14.87
CA LEU A 132 13.08 10.55 14.50
C LEU A 132 13.45 10.02 13.12
N LYS A 133 13.77 10.91 12.17
CA LYS A 133 14.21 10.52 10.81
C LYS A 133 15.57 9.83 10.80
N SER A 134 16.51 10.28 11.64
CA SER A 134 17.86 9.70 11.71
C SER A 134 17.92 8.30 12.33
N ALA A 135 16.85 7.85 12.98
CA ALA A 135 16.80 6.54 13.62
C ALA A 135 16.43 5.39 12.65
N HIS A 136 16.16 5.70 11.38
CA HIS A 136 15.96 4.70 10.33
C HIS A 136 17.23 3.85 10.11
N LYS A 137 17.10 2.52 10.15
CA LYS A 137 18.16 1.58 9.77
C LYS A 137 18.18 1.33 8.26
N SER A 138 18.57 2.34 7.50
CA SER A 138 18.59 2.27 6.02
C SER A 138 19.65 1.34 5.43
N ASP A 139 20.58 0.85 6.24
CA ASP A 139 21.61 -0.13 5.88
C ASP A 139 21.08 -1.57 5.91
N THR A 140 20.03 -1.84 6.70
CA THR A 140 19.41 -3.16 6.82
C THR A 140 17.99 -3.21 6.24
N ASN A 141 17.29 -2.09 6.16
CA ASN A 141 15.91 -2.01 5.66
C ASN A 141 15.81 -1.06 4.46
N LEU A 142 14.82 -1.30 3.61
CA LEU A 142 14.48 -0.39 2.50
C LEU A 142 13.01 -0.03 2.61
N PHE A 143 12.71 1.26 2.80
CA PHE A 143 11.35 1.79 2.70
C PHE A 143 11.30 2.80 1.57
N HIS A 144 10.77 2.37 0.43
CA HIS A 144 10.78 3.13 -0.81
C HIS A 144 9.36 3.52 -1.23
N GLN A 145 9.22 4.73 -1.75
CA GLN A 145 8.01 5.26 -2.39
C GLN A 145 8.38 5.71 -3.80
N GLU A 146 7.56 5.36 -4.80
CA GLU A 146 7.81 5.71 -6.20
C GLU A 146 6.63 6.48 -6.80
N SER A 147 6.94 7.46 -7.64
CA SER A 147 6.01 8.27 -8.41
C SER A 147 6.14 8.05 -9.94
N ASN A 148 7.15 7.31 -10.40
CA ASN A 148 7.38 6.97 -11.80
C ASN A 148 6.55 5.76 -12.25
N TYR A 149 6.13 5.79 -13.51
CA TYR A 149 5.40 4.70 -14.19
C TYR A 149 6.33 3.57 -14.65
N GLN A 150 7.63 3.85 -14.78
CA GLN A 150 8.60 2.88 -15.24
C GLN A 150 9.04 1.94 -14.12
N VAL A 151 9.24 0.67 -14.49
CA VAL A 151 9.82 -0.36 -13.63
C VAL A 151 11.20 0.11 -13.13
N GLN A 152 11.41 0.02 -11.82
CA GLN A 152 12.66 0.42 -11.15
C GLN A 152 13.53 -0.80 -10.85
N SER A 153 14.24 -1.32 -11.85
CA SER A 153 15.04 -2.55 -11.71
C SER A 153 16.11 -2.47 -10.62
N ASP A 154 16.71 -1.29 -10.42
CA ASP A 154 17.74 -1.09 -9.40
C ASP A 154 17.17 -1.14 -7.99
N ILE A 155 15.96 -0.61 -7.79
CA ILE A 155 15.24 -0.69 -6.51
C ILE A 155 14.87 -2.15 -6.22
N ALA A 156 14.35 -2.89 -7.21
CA ALA A 156 14.04 -4.31 -7.07
C ALA A 156 15.30 -5.13 -6.72
N LYS A 157 16.42 -4.86 -7.40
CA LYS A 157 17.70 -5.52 -7.13
C LYS A 157 18.22 -5.21 -5.72
N ASN A 158 18.12 -3.96 -5.27
CA ASN A 158 18.54 -3.57 -3.92
C ASN A 158 17.70 -4.28 -2.85
N ALA A 159 16.38 -4.30 -3.00
CA ALA A 159 15.47 -5.03 -2.11
C ALA A 159 15.82 -6.52 -2.02
N CYS A 160 16.15 -7.14 -3.16
CA CYS A 160 16.62 -8.52 -3.20
C CYS A 160 17.91 -8.71 -2.42
N ILE A 161 18.93 -7.88 -2.68
CA ILE A 161 20.24 -7.99 -2.02
C ILE A 161 20.12 -7.79 -0.51
N LEU A 162 19.28 -6.86 -0.05
CA LEU A 162 19.08 -6.62 1.38
C LEU A 162 18.54 -7.86 2.10
N GLY A 163 17.54 -8.54 1.55
CA GLY A 163 17.03 -9.76 2.17
C GLY A 163 17.92 -10.98 1.94
N THR A 164 18.53 -11.15 0.77
CA THR A 164 19.42 -12.31 0.55
C THR A 164 20.68 -12.25 1.38
N LYS A 165 21.20 -11.05 1.66
CA LYS A 165 22.31 -10.86 2.59
C LYS A 165 21.90 -11.22 4.02
N HIS A 166 20.70 -10.85 4.44
CA HIS A 166 20.18 -11.14 5.78
C HIS A 166 19.87 -12.63 5.98
N VAL A 167 19.13 -13.24 5.05
CA VAL A 167 18.63 -14.61 5.16
C VAL A 167 19.70 -15.64 4.81
N PHE A 168 20.51 -15.39 3.77
CA PHE A 168 21.44 -16.38 3.20
C PHE A 168 22.91 -15.97 3.31
N GLY A 169 23.24 -14.76 3.79
CA GLY A 169 24.60 -14.23 3.74
C GLY A 169 25.12 -13.96 2.32
N SER A 170 24.23 -13.87 1.32
CA SER A 170 24.59 -13.76 -0.10
C SER A 170 24.38 -12.34 -0.64
N ASN A 171 25.33 -11.82 -1.42
CA ASN A 171 25.20 -10.54 -2.12
C ASN A 171 24.62 -10.68 -3.54
N LYS A 172 24.08 -11.85 -3.89
CA LYS A 172 23.40 -12.07 -5.17
C LYS A 172 21.89 -11.87 -4.98
N PRO A 173 21.19 -11.25 -5.94
CA PRO A 173 19.74 -11.18 -5.90
C PRO A 173 19.15 -12.59 -6.02
N PHE A 174 18.06 -12.85 -5.30
CA PHE A 174 17.30 -14.08 -5.44
C PHE A 174 16.39 -13.96 -6.68
N PRO A 175 16.59 -14.79 -7.73
CA PRO A 175 15.91 -14.59 -9.02
C PRO A 175 14.39 -14.58 -8.89
N ASP A 176 13.82 -15.53 -8.15
CA ASP A 176 12.37 -15.64 -7.93
C ASP A 176 11.80 -14.34 -7.38
N LEU A 177 12.42 -13.79 -6.32
CA LEU A 177 12.01 -12.52 -5.72
C LEU A 177 12.15 -11.34 -6.68
N TYR A 178 13.27 -11.28 -7.41
CA TYR A 178 13.52 -10.19 -8.35
C TYR A 178 12.44 -10.15 -9.43
N GLU A 179 12.12 -11.30 -10.04
CA GLU A 179 11.04 -11.41 -11.02
C GLU A 179 9.68 -11.01 -10.42
N MET A 180 9.37 -11.43 -9.19
CA MET A 180 8.13 -11.04 -8.51
C MET A 180 8.01 -9.53 -8.33
N LEU A 181 9.09 -8.87 -7.91
CA LEU A 181 9.12 -7.41 -7.76
C LEU A 181 8.98 -6.69 -9.10
N ILE A 182 9.62 -7.19 -10.16
CA ILE A 182 9.51 -6.61 -11.51
C ILE A 182 8.07 -6.73 -12.03
N GLU A 183 7.41 -7.88 -11.84
CA GLU A 183 6.00 -8.05 -12.23
C GLU A 183 5.06 -7.18 -11.39
N ALA A 184 5.31 -7.06 -10.07
CA ALA A 184 4.56 -6.17 -9.19
C ALA A 184 4.64 -4.70 -9.66
N MET A 185 5.84 -4.19 -9.92
CA MET A 185 6.07 -2.84 -10.45
C MET A 185 5.46 -2.65 -11.84
N SER A 186 5.45 -3.68 -12.69
CA SER A 186 4.84 -3.60 -14.01
C SER A 186 3.31 -3.51 -13.94
N ASN A 187 2.67 -4.11 -12.93
CA ASN A 187 1.23 -4.08 -12.77
C ASN A 187 0.71 -2.69 -12.39
N THR A 188 1.51 -1.86 -11.71
CA THR A 188 1.09 -0.50 -11.32
C THR A 188 1.03 0.48 -12.49
N ASN A 189 1.77 0.20 -13.57
CA ASN A 189 1.74 1.02 -14.79
C ASN A 189 0.40 0.90 -15.56
N ASN A 190 -0.28 -0.25 -15.43
CA ASN A 190 -1.50 -0.56 -16.18
C ASN A 190 -2.80 -0.10 -15.49
N HIS A 191 -2.72 0.40 -14.25
CA HIS A 191 -3.87 0.72 -13.41
C HIS A 191 -4.02 2.20 -13.07
N ALA A 192 -3.16 3.07 -13.59
CA ALA A 192 -3.34 4.51 -13.44
C ALA A 192 -4.55 4.99 -14.24
N SER A 193 -5.58 5.40 -13.50
CA SER A 193 -6.74 6.08 -14.07
C SER A 193 -6.31 7.28 -14.92
N ASN A 194 -7.08 7.61 -15.96
CA ASN A 194 -6.89 8.77 -16.86
C ASN A 194 -6.91 10.16 -16.17
N ASN A 195 -6.89 10.24 -14.84
CA ASN A 195 -6.80 11.49 -14.11
C ASN A 195 -5.34 11.82 -13.81
N SER A 196 -4.83 12.72 -14.62
CA SER A 196 -3.51 13.37 -14.59
C SER A 196 -3.27 14.22 -13.33
N ASN A 197 -3.27 13.60 -12.14
CA ASN A 197 -2.70 14.22 -10.95
C ASN A 197 -1.26 13.75 -10.78
N ALA A 198 -0.31 14.58 -11.22
CA ALA A 198 1.13 14.31 -11.26
C ALA A 198 1.81 14.12 -9.88
N ASN A 199 1.05 14.09 -8.78
CA ASN A 199 1.56 14.08 -7.40
C ASN A 199 1.19 12.82 -6.59
N GLN A 200 0.59 11.80 -7.19
CA GLN A 200 0.29 10.56 -6.47
C GLN A 200 1.47 9.59 -6.51
N PHE A 201 1.92 9.14 -5.33
CA PHE A 201 2.79 7.98 -5.22
C PHE A 201 2.04 6.76 -5.75
N LYS A 202 2.69 6.04 -6.65
CA LYS A 202 2.09 4.94 -7.39
C LYS A 202 2.26 3.63 -6.66
N TRP A 203 3.41 3.44 -6.03
CA TRP A 203 3.63 2.26 -5.24
C TRP A 203 4.67 2.47 -4.15
N TRP A 204 4.59 1.58 -3.18
CA TRP A 204 5.44 1.50 -2.01
C TRP A 204 6.07 0.12 -1.98
N LEU A 205 7.36 0.06 -1.67
CA LEU A 205 8.06 -1.20 -1.40
C LEU A 205 8.75 -1.07 -0.05
N TYR A 206 8.42 -1.97 0.86
CA TYR A 206 9.07 -2.10 2.14
C TYR A 206 9.74 -3.47 2.26
N THR A 207 11.05 -3.47 2.48
CA THR A 207 11.86 -4.64 2.83
C THR A 207 12.30 -4.49 4.28
N TYR A 208 11.81 -5.39 5.12
CA TYR A 208 12.11 -5.43 6.54
C TYR A 208 12.88 -6.70 6.89
N ASN A 209 14.11 -6.53 7.34
CA ASN A 209 14.95 -7.61 7.85
C ASN A 209 14.67 -7.80 9.35
N ALA A 210 13.89 -8.82 9.67
CA ALA A 210 13.45 -9.10 11.02
C ALA A 210 14.58 -9.76 11.85
N PRO A 211 14.67 -9.47 13.17
CA PRO A 211 15.73 -10.03 14.03
C PRO A 211 15.76 -11.57 14.09
N ASN A 212 14.64 -12.23 13.80
CA ASN A 212 14.54 -13.69 13.75
C ASN A 212 15.18 -14.33 12.51
N GLY A 213 15.81 -13.54 11.63
CA GLY A 213 16.47 -14.03 10.42
C GLY A 213 15.54 -14.15 9.21
N HIS A 214 14.30 -13.67 9.32
CA HIS A 214 13.35 -13.62 8.20
C HIS A 214 13.40 -12.23 7.55
N THR A 215 13.05 -12.16 6.26
CA THR A 215 12.83 -10.89 5.57
C THR A 215 11.40 -10.80 5.05
N MET A 216 10.70 -9.74 5.43
CA MET A 216 9.37 -9.44 4.93
C MET A 216 9.42 -8.39 3.83
N TYR A 217 8.69 -8.66 2.76
CA TYR A 217 8.54 -7.77 1.61
C TYR A 217 7.08 -7.37 1.51
N THR A 218 6.80 -6.07 1.53
CA THR A 218 5.47 -5.52 1.32
C THR A 218 5.49 -4.58 0.13
N PHE A 219 4.71 -4.88 -0.90
CA PHE A 219 4.49 -3.99 -2.04
C PHE A 219 3.05 -3.50 -2.03
N ILE A 220 2.81 -2.19 -2.09
CA ILE A 220 1.47 -1.60 -2.03
C ILE A 220 1.27 -0.61 -3.18
N ASP A 221 0.13 -0.71 -3.84
CA ASP A 221 -0.41 0.28 -4.78
C ASP A 221 -1.84 0.65 -4.33
N LEU A 222 -2.10 1.94 -4.12
CA LEU A 222 -3.41 2.48 -3.73
C LEU A 222 -4.23 2.86 -4.97
N GLY A 223 -4.52 1.85 -5.79
CA GLY A 223 -5.28 1.97 -7.03
C GLY A 223 -6.72 1.44 -6.94
N VAL A 224 -7.26 1.03 -8.10
CA VAL A 224 -8.59 0.42 -8.19
C VAL A 224 -8.65 -1.02 -7.68
N GLY A 225 -7.49 -1.69 -7.57
CA GLY A 225 -7.40 -3.11 -7.25
C GLY A 225 -7.55 -4.03 -8.46
N ILE A 226 -7.14 -5.29 -8.28
CA ILE A 226 -7.08 -6.31 -9.33
C ILE A 226 -8.48 -6.63 -9.83
N PHE A 227 -9.45 -6.87 -8.95
CA PHE A 227 -10.76 -7.42 -9.32
C PHE A 227 -11.72 -6.40 -9.93
N ASP A 228 -11.44 -5.11 -9.72
CA ASP A 228 -12.13 -4.00 -10.37
C ASP A 228 -11.36 -3.45 -11.60
N SER A 229 -10.19 -4.02 -11.91
CA SER A 229 -9.40 -3.62 -13.06
C SER A 229 -10.07 -3.93 -14.40
N ILE A 230 -9.73 -3.15 -15.43
CA ILE A 230 -10.28 -3.31 -16.79
C ILE A 230 -10.16 -4.75 -17.32
N PRO A 231 -8.99 -5.44 -17.24
CA PRO A 231 -8.87 -6.82 -17.70
C PRO A 231 -9.86 -7.78 -17.03
N VAL A 232 -10.03 -7.68 -15.70
CA VAL A 232 -10.97 -8.52 -14.95
C VAL A 232 -12.41 -8.20 -15.34
N GLN A 233 -12.76 -6.91 -15.45
CA GLN A 233 -14.12 -6.51 -15.84
C GLN A 233 -14.48 -6.95 -17.26
N LEU A 234 -13.52 -6.97 -18.19
CA LEU A 234 -13.71 -7.52 -19.53
C LEU A 234 -13.89 -9.05 -19.47
N PHE A 235 -13.08 -9.74 -18.65
CA PHE A 235 -13.18 -11.18 -18.48
C PHE A 235 -14.53 -11.61 -17.87
N LYS A 236 -15.00 -10.91 -16.82
CA LYS A 236 -16.34 -11.08 -16.23
C LYS A 236 -17.45 -10.95 -17.28
N LYS A 237 -17.33 -10.00 -18.21
CA LYS A 237 -18.30 -9.81 -19.32
C LYS A 237 -18.28 -10.96 -20.33
N ILE A 238 -17.11 -11.54 -20.62
CA ILE A 238 -16.98 -12.68 -21.54
C ILE A 238 -17.54 -13.96 -20.89
N LYS A 239 -17.29 -14.15 -19.59
CA LYS A 239 -17.75 -15.30 -18.81
C LYS A 239 -19.16 -15.17 -18.23
N LYS A 240 -20.02 -14.30 -18.77
CA LYS A 240 -21.34 -13.90 -18.21
C LYS A 240 -22.40 -15.00 -18.03
N VAL A 241 -22.04 -16.28 -17.99
CA VAL A 241 -22.94 -17.45 -18.04
C VAL A 241 -22.72 -18.45 -16.89
N ILE A 242 -21.75 -18.27 -15.99
CA ILE A 242 -21.44 -19.31 -15.00
C ILE A 242 -21.30 -18.69 -13.61
N GLY A 243 -22.39 -18.67 -12.82
CA GLY A 243 -22.39 -18.64 -11.34
C GLY A 243 -21.35 -17.81 -10.56
N LEU A 244 -20.73 -16.78 -11.14
CA LEU A 244 -19.75 -15.92 -10.49
C LEU A 244 -20.50 -14.98 -9.56
N GLU A 245 -20.54 -15.32 -8.28
CA GLU A 245 -21.18 -14.51 -7.25
C GLU A 245 -20.17 -13.57 -6.59
N ASN A 246 -18.92 -14.03 -6.43
CA ASN A 246 -17.90 -13.32 -5.65
C ASN A 246 -16.57 -13.16 -6.41
N ASN A 247 -15.77 -12.15 -6.04
CA ASN A 247 -14.45 -11.95 -6.64
C ASN A 247 -13.48 -13.11 -6.34
N THR A 248 -13.69 -13.85 -5.25
CA THR A 248 -12.95 -15.08 -4.92
C THR A 248 -13.03 -16.14 -6.02
N ASP A 249 -14.16 -16.21 -6.74
CA ASP A 249 -14.39 -17.20 -7.79
C ASP A 249 -13.49 -16.98 -9.01
N LEU A 250 -12.92 -15.78 -9.13
CA LEU A 250 -12.00 -15.41 -10.21
C LEU A 250 -10.54 -15.73 -9.90
N VAL A 251 -10.22 -16.08 -8.65
CA VAL A 251 -8.84 -16.34 -8.22
C VAL A 251 -8.20 -17.48 -9.01
N PRO A 252 -8.85 -18.65 -9.23
CA PRO A 252 -8.26 -19.70 -10.05
C PRO A 252 -7.92 -19.21 -11.47
N ASP A 253 -8.83 -18.47 -12.12
CA ASP A 253 -8.60 -17.95 -13.47
C ASP A 253 -7.49 -16.88 -13.51
N LEU A 254 -7.36 -16.09 -12.44
CA LEU A 254 -6.31 -15.09 -12.29
C LEU A 254 -4.94 -15.74 -12.16
N LEU A 255 -4.81 -16.75 -11.28
CA LEU A 255 -3.55 -17.45 -11.02
C LEU A 255 -3.14 -18.33 -12.21
N ASP A 256 -4.10 -18.89 -12.96
CA ASP A 256 -3.87 -19.65 -14.19
C ASP A 256 -3.50 -18.78 -15.40
N GLY A 257 -3.58 -17.45 -15.28
CA GLY A 257 -3.28 -16.51 -16.37
C GLY A 257 -4.33 -16.50 -17.48
N LYS A 258 -5.57 -16.91 -17.19
CA LYS A 258 -6.71 -16.81 -18.10
C LYS A 258 -7.19 -15.36 -18.22
N ILE A 259 -6.99 -14.56 -17.17
CA ILE A 259 -7.21 -13.10 -17.18
C ILE A 259 -5.93 -12.42 -17.66
N LYS A 260 -5.95 -11.87 -18.88
CA LYS A 260 -4.77 -11.23 -19.50
C LYS A 260 -4.95 -9.73 -19.63
N SER A 261 -3.99 -8.95 -19.12
CA SER A 261 -3.84 -7.55 -19.52
C SER A 261 -3.39 -7.47 -20.98
N ARG A 262 -3.94 -6.53 -21.74
CA ARG A 262 -3.50 -6.27 -23.12
C ARG A 262 -2.13 -5.59 -23.09
N GLU A 263 -1.04 -6.35 -23.02
CA GLU A 263 0.27 -5.90 -23.50
C GLU A 263 1.22 -7.07 -23.77
N LYS A 264 1.73 -7.11 -25.00
CA LYS A 264 2.76 -8.04 -25.50
C LYS A 264 4.10 -7.31 -25.47
N VAL A 265 4.86 -7.32 -24.38
CA VAL A 265 6.25 -6.88 -24.43
C VAL A 265 7.13 -7.78 -23.54
N ASP A 266 7.95 -8.58 -24.23
CA ASP A 266 9.09 -9.38 -23.76
C ASP A 266 8.84 -10.50 -22.72
N ASN A 267 8.29 -11.62 -23.22
CA ASN A 267 7.87 -12.81 -22.45
C ASN A 267 9.00 -13.57 -21.70
N LYS A 268 10.28 -13.21 -21.88
CA LYS A 268 11.38 -13.97 -21.26
C LYS A 268 11.56 -13.66 -19.78
N ILE A 269 11.38 -12.40 -19.37
CA ILE A 269 11.58 -11.92 -17.99
C ILE A 269 10.35 -11.16 -17.46
N ARG A 270 9.50 -10.61 -18.34
CA ARG A 270 8.36 -9.73 -17.99
C ARG A 270 7.08 -10.16 -18.70
N GLY A 271 5.95 -9.65 -18.24
CA GLY A 271 4.68 -9.72 -18.97
C GLY A 271 3.93 -11.02 -18.73
N LYS A 272 4.34 -11.78 -17.71
CA LYS A 272 3.62 -12.98 -17.25
C LYS A 272 2.65 -12.63 -16.13
N GLY A 273 2.85 -11.50 -15.44
CA GLY A 273 1.94 -10.93 -14.46
C GLY A 273 1.80 -11.77 -13.18
N ILE A 274 0.61 -11.69 -12.58
CA ILE A 274 0.25 -12.40 -11.33
C ILE A 274 0.54 -13.92 -11.37
N PRO A 275 0.32 -14.65 -12.48
CA PRO A 275 0.73 -16.05 -12.59
C PRO A 275 2.20 -16.31 -12.25
N GLN A 276 3.13 -15.46 -12.71
CA GLN A 276 4.56 -15.62 -12.39
C GLN A 276 4.83 -15.33 -10.91
N ILE A 277 4.14 -14.35 -10.33
CA ILE A 277 4.19 -14.09 -8.89
C ILE A 277 3.76 -15.32 -8.10
N ALA A 278 2.66 -15.95 -8.50
CA ALA A 278 2.15 -17.16 -7.85
C ALA A 278 3.12 -18.34 -7.98
N VAL A 279 3.70 -18.56 -9.16
CA VAL A 279 4.70 -19.62 -9.39
C VAL A 279 5.94 -19.41 -8.51
N ASN A 280 6.52 -18.21 -8.53
CA ASN A 280 7.75 -17.91 -7.78
C ASN A 280 7.52 -17.92 -6.25
N SER A 281 6.33 -17.52 -5.79
CA SER A 281 5.95 -17.58 -4.37
C SER A 281 5.89 -19.02 -3.82
N ASN A 282 5.80 -20.04 -4.69
CA ASN A 282 5.79 -21.43 -4.26
C ASN A 282 7.18 -22.00 -3.93
N SER A 283 8.25 -21.24 -4.19
CA SER A 283 9.61 -21.58 -3.73
C SER A 283 9.63 -21.91 -2.23
N GLN A 284 10.42 -22.90 -1.83
CA GLN A 284 10.53 -23.36 -0.43
C GLN A 284 11.03 -22.27 0.53
N TYR A 285 11.71 -21.26 -0.01
CA TYR A 285 12.26 -20.15 0.76
C TYR A 285 11.20 -19.12 1.16
N PHE A 286 10.02 -19.14 0.53
CA PHE A 286 8.90 -18.30 0.95
C PHE A 286 7.94 -19.08 1.84
N THR A 287 7.85 -18.71 3.11
CA THR A 287 6.95 -19.37 4.08
C THR A 287 5.54 -18.79 4.02
N ARG A 288 5.42 -17.49 3.79
CA ARG A 288 4.15 -16.76 3.63
C ARG A 288 4.18 -15.93 2.36
N ALA A 289 3.09 -15.96 1.60
CA ALA A 289 2.94 -15.18 0.38
C ALA A 289 1.46 -14.85 0.15
N TYR A 290 1.12 -13.56 0.14
CA TYR A 290 -0.27 -13.11 0.06
C TYR A 290 -0.49 -12.00 -0.97
N ILE A 291 -1.69 -11.98 -1.54
CA ILE A 291 -2.22 -10.84 -2.29
C ILE A 291 -3.48 -10.37 -1.56
N ILE A 292 -3.60 -9.08 -1.28
CA ILE A 292 -4.85 -8.46 -0.81
C ILE A 292 -5.28 -7.41 -1.84
N SER A 293 -6.48 -7.55 -2.39
CA SER A 293 -7.01 -6.58 -3.35
C SER A 293 -8.53 -6.60 -3.39
N ASN A 294 -9.16 -5.42 -3.39
CA ASN A 294 -10.62 -5.28 -3.27
C ASN A 294 -11.11 -6.05 -2.03
N ASP A 295 -12.07 -6.93 -2.19
CA ASP A 295 -12.70 -7.77 -1.16
C ASP A 295 -12.10 -9.19 -1.12
N VAL A 296 -10.86 -9.38 -1.59
CA VAL A 296 -10.23 -10.70 -1.65
C VAL A 296 -8.83 -10.68 -1.05
N LYS A 297 -8.54 -11.67 -0.20
CA LYS A 297 -7.16 -12.05 0.14
C LYS A 297 -6.88 -13.45 -0.39
N ILE A 298 -5.73 -13.59 -1.04
CA ILE A 298 -5.26 -14.81 -1.68
C ILE A 298 -4.02 -15.28 -0.94
N ASN A 299 -4.01 -16.53 -0.50
CA ASN A 299 -2.79 -17.21 -0.06
C ASN A 299 -2.14 -17.88 -1.28
N LEU A 300 -0.95 -17.44 -1.66
CA LEU A 300 -0.26 -17.94 -2.86
C LEU A 300 0.40 -19.32 -2.64
N LYS A 301 0.57 -19.76 -1.38
CA LYS A 301 1.18 -21.05 -1.06
C LYS A 301 0.23 -22.22 -1.31
N ASP A 302 -1.02 -22.08 -0.93
CA ASP A 302 -2.06 -23.11 -1.13
C ASP A 302 -3.09 -22.72 -2.21
N LYS A 303 -2.97 -21.50 -2.76
CA LYS A 303 -3.86 -20.92 -3.79
C LYS A 303 -5.30 -20.75 -3.32
N THR A 304 -5.53 -20.68 -2.01
CA THR A 304 -6.85 -20.40 -1.43
C THR A 304 -7.15 -18.91 -1.46
N ALA A 305 -8.44 -18.58 -1.43
CA ALA A 305 -8.92 -17.21 -1.38
C ALA A 305 -9.99 -17.07 -0.30
N GLU A 306 -9.89 -16.00 0.47
CA GLU A 306 -10.91 -15.57 1.42
C GLU A 306 -11.59 -14.29 0.93
N ALA A 307 -12.91 -14.24 1.10
CA ALA A 307 -13.66 -13.01 0.92
C ALA A 307 -13.49 -12.13 2.17
N LEU A 308 -13.24 -10.85 1.96
CA LEU A 308 -13.07 -9.84 3.00
C LEU A 308 -14.39 -9.11 3.21
N GLU A 309 -14.66 -8.73 4.46
CA GLU A 309 -15.86 -7.96 4.82
C GLU A 309 -15.78 -6.51 4.32
N TYR A 310 -14.55 -6.02 4.15
CA TYR A 310 -14.24 -4.65 3.78
C TYR A 310 -13.37 -4.62 2.53
N ASN A 311 -13.62 -3.64 1.66
CA ASN A 311 -12.88 -3.47 0.41
C ASN A 311 -11.56 -2.71 0.62
N PHE A 312 -10.46 -3.31 0.20
CA PHE A 312 -9.18 -2.62 0.03
C PHE A 312 -9.14 -1.89 -1.32
N SER A 313 -9.08 -0.55 -1.30
CA SER A 313 -8.89 0.28 -2.51
C SER A 313 -7.43 0.25 -2.98
N GLY A 314 -7.01 -0.89 -3.52
CA GLY A 314 -5.64 -1.09 -3.97
C GLY A 314 -5.24 -2.54 -4.14
N THR A 315 -3.94 -2.76 -4.27
CA THR A 315 -3.31 -4.09 -4.28
C THR A 315 -2.13 -4.08 -3.33
N MET A 316 -2.09 -5.05 -2.43
CA MET A 316 -0.94 -5.33 -1.58
C MET A 316 -0.43 -6.73 -1.92
N LEU A 317 0.88 -6.86 -2.10
CA LEU A 317 1.60 -8.12 -2.23
C LEU A 317 2.54 -8.26 -1.04
N PHE A 318 2.56 -9.43 -0.44
CA PHE A 318 3.40 -9.73 0.71
C PHE A 318 4.16 -11.03 0.51
N TRP A 319 5.44 -11.06 0.90
CA TRP A 319 6.25 -12.27 0.92
C TRP A 319 7.12 -12.30 2.18
N GLU A 320 7.26 -13.48 2.78
CA GLU A 320 8.17 -13.75 3.89
C GLU A 320 9.25 -14.73 3.43
N LEU A 321 10.48 -14.23 3.28
CA LEU A 321 11.66 -14.98 2.86
C LEU A 321 12.39 -15.53 4.08
N THR A 322 12.76 -16.81 4.02
CA THR A 322 13.48 -17.55 5.06
C THR A 322 14.58 -18.41 4.44
N ASN A 323 15.45 -18.99 5.26
CA ASN A 323 16.52 -19.85 4.79
C ASN A 323 16.04 -21.25 4.33
N GLY A 324 14.74 -21.53 4.41
CA GLY A 324 14.15 -22.83 4.07
C GLY A 324 14.25 -23.89 5.18
N ASP A 325 15.01 -23.63 6.25
CA ASP A 325 15.15 -24.52 7.40
C ASP A 325 14.04 -24.25 8.42
N THR A 326 12.79 -24.52 8.06
CA THR A 326 11.68 -24.53 9.04
C THR A 326 11.52 -25.87 9.76
N ILE A 327 12.51 -26.76 9.66
CA ILE A 327 12.57 -27.99 10.46
C ILE A 327 13.63 -27.81 11.56
N ASN A 328 13.16 -27.72 12.81
CA ASN A 328 13.91 -27.85 14.06
C ASN A 328 14.93 -26.76 14.41
N LYS A 329 14.46 -25.68 15.04
CA LYS A 329 15.19 -25.06 16.16
C LYS A 329 14.28 -24.92 17.37
N GLY A 330 13.83 -26.07 17.88
CA GLY A 330 13.52 -26.19 19.30
C GLY A 330 14.82 -26.46 20.03
N ILE A 331 15.25 -25.52 20.87
CA ILE A 331 16.06 -25.77 22.06
C ILE A 331 15.34 -25.07 23.21
#